data_AF-A0A1D2MKV3-F1
#
_entry.id   AF-A0A1D2MKV3-F1
#
_cell.length_a   1.000
_cell.length_b   1.000
_cell.length_c   1.000
_cell.angle_alpha   90.00
_cell.angle_beta   90.00
_cell.angle_gamma   90.00
#
_symmetry.space_group_name_H-M   'P 1'
#
loop_
_entity.id
_entity.type
_entity.pdbx_description
1 polymer ?
#
loop_
_entity_poly.entity_id
_entity_poly.type
_entity_poly.pdbx_seq_one_letter_code
_entity_poly.pdbx_strand_id
1 'polypeptide(L)'
;MFEDNFDKMDLATWQHEITMSGGGNWEFQVYHNHRRNSYVRDGILYIKPSLTNDMMGENFVETGVLNLDGGSPADECTNPSYYGCERSGSGGNIINPVMSARLRTLHSFSFTYGKIQVRAKIPSGDWLWPAIWMLPLRNQYGTWPQSGEIDIMESRGNKKLFNSEGVNIGCEQVASTLHFGPKWDMNGYERATYASNSAVD
;
A
#
# COMPACT_ATOMS: atom_id res chain seq x y z
N MET A 1 -6.47 1.85 -24.36
CA MET A 1 -5.38 0.99 -23.86
C MET A 1 -4.47 1.91 -23.06
N PHE A 2 -4.12 1.56 -21.82
CA PHE A 2 -3.37 2.41 -20.89
C PHE A 2 -1.96 1.87 -20.73
N GLU A 3 -0.97 2.75 -20.76
CA GLU A 3 0.45 2.43 -20.59
C GLU A 3 1.13 3.60 -19.88
N ASP A 4 2.03 3.31 -18.96
CA ASP A 4 2.90 4.29 -18.33
C ASP A 4 4.30 3.68 -18.17
N ASN A 5 5.28 4.33 -18.77
CA ASN A 5 6.69 3.94 -18.70
C ASN A 5 7.44 4.66 -17.57
N PHE A 6 6.72 5.45 -16.76
CA PHE A 6 7.28 6.25 -15.67
C PHE A 6 8.48 7.08 -16.13
N ASP A 7 8.35 7.79 -17.26
CA ASP A 7 9.33 8.81 -17.66
C ASP A 7 9.27 10.04 -16.73
N LYS A 8 8.10 10.27 -16.14
CA LYS A 8 7.84 11.27 -15.11
C LYS A 8 6.73 10.80 -14.17
N MET A 9 6.62 11.44 -13.02
CA MET A 9 5.46 11.25 -12.15
C MET A 9 4.25 12.01 -12.72
N ASP A 10 3.30 11.29 -13.32
CA ASP A 10 2.04 11.88 -13.80
C ASP A 10 0.96 11.85 -12.73
N LEU A 11 0.78 12.98 -12.03
CA LEU A 11 -0.23 13.13 -10.97
C LEU A 11 -1.67 13.25 -11.50
N ALA A 12 -1.88 13.44 -12.81
CA ALA A 12 -3.21 13.34 -13.40
C ALA A 12 -3.66 11.87 -13.52
N THR A 13 -2.70 10.96 -13.65
CA THR A 13 -2.93 9.52 -13.73
C THR A 13 -2.85 8.85 -12.37
N TRP A 14 -1.79 9.12 -11.61
CA TRP A 14 -1.51 8.45 -10.33
C TRP A 14 -1.75 9.41 -9.16
N GLN A 15 -2.84 9.20 -8.45
CA GLN A 15 -3.13 9.92 -7.21
C GLN A 15 -2.48 9.19 -6.03
N HIS A 16 -1.93 9.94 -5.09
CA HIS A 16 -1.50 9.37 -3.80
C HIS A 16 -2.67 9.18 -2.85
N GLU A 17 -2.64 8.08 -2.11
CA GLU A 17 -3.36 8.02 -0.84
C GLU A 17 -2.57 8.82 0.21
N ILE A 18 -3.30 9.62 0.99
CA ILE A 18 -2.78 10.47 2.06
C ILE A 18 -3.59 10.13 3.32
N THR A 19 -3.02 9.37 4.25
CA THR A 19 -3.72 8.93 5.49
C THR A 19 -2.78 8.16 6.43
N MET A 20 -3.12 8.15 7.72
CA MET A 20 -2.58 7.31 8.80
C MET A 20 -3.58 6.25 9.29
N SER A 21 -4.70 6.06 8.58
CA SER A 21 -5.82 5.23 9.06
C SER A 21 -5.46 3.76 9.28
N GLY A 22 -4.40 3.26 8.64
CA GLY A 22 -3.99 1.85 8.69
C GLY A 22 -4.90 0.89 7.91
N GLY A 23 -5.98 1.40 7.31
CA GLY A 23 -6.92 0.61 6.51
C GLY A 23 -7.56 -0.55 7.28
N GLY A 24 -7.93 -1.62 6.56
CA GLY A 24 -8.51 -2.82 7.14
C GLY A 24 -7.52 -3.68 7.95
N ASN A 25 -6.21 -3.46 7.75
CA ASN A 25 -5.13 -4.29 8.31
C ASN A 25 -4.46 -3.66 9.53
N TRP A 26 -4.88 -2.47 9.96
CA TRP A 26 -4.24 -1.71 11.03
C TRP A 26 -2.73 -1.49 10.79
N GLU A 27 -2.40 -1.17 9.55
CA GLU A 27 -1.03 -0.92 9.12
C GLU A 27 -0.44 0.34 9.78
N PHE A 28 0.87 0.32 10.05
CA PHE A 28 1.54 1.31 10.89
C PHE A 28 2.23 2.44 10.11
N GLN A 29 2.16 2.48 8.78
CA GLN A 29 2.75 3.56 7.99
C GLN A 29 1.80 4.75 7.79
N VAL A 30 2.38 5.93 7.57
CA VAL A 30 1.73 7.08 6.97
C VAL A 30 1.84 6.93 5.45
N TYR A 31 0.73 6.94 4.72
CA TYR A 31 0.78 7.18 3.28
C TYR A 31 0.78 8.68 3.01
N HIS A 32 1.71 9.15 2.18
CA HIS A 32 1.84 10.57 1.85
C HIS A 32 2.35 10.80 0.42
N ASN A 33 2.02 11.97 -0.15
CA ASN A 33 2.61 12.46 -1.40
C ASN A 33 3.96 13.14 -1.15
N HIS A 34 5.00 12.39 -0.79
CA HIS A 34 6.34 12.93 -0.56
C HIS A 34 7.40 12.30 -1.49
N ARG A 35 8.30 13.12 -2.03
CA ARG A 35 9.31 12.68 -3.02
C ARG A 35 10.46 11.87 -2.44
N ARG A 36 10.58 11.77 -1.12
CA ARG A 36 11.43 10.74 -0.47
C ARG A 36 10.81 9.35 -0.56
N ASN A 37 9.48 9.26 -0.62
CA ASN A 37 8.75 8.01 -0.54
C ASN A 37 8.19 7.52 -1.87
N SER A 38 7.89 8.44 -2.78
CA SER A 38 7.50 8.11 -4.15
C SER A 38 8.10 9.09 -5.14
N TYR A 39 8.89 8.58 -6.07
CA TYR A 39 9.54 9.37 -7.10
C TYR A 39 9.82 8.52 -8.32
N VAL A 40 9.96 9.19 -9.46
CA VAL A 40 10.36 8.58 -10.71
C VAL A 40 11.83 8.92 -10.98
N ARG A 41 12.61 7.93 -11.39
CA ARG A 41 13.99 8.12 -11.85
C ARG A 41 14.33 7.06 -12.89
N ASP A 42 14.90 7.47 -14.01
CA ASP A 42 15.38 6.59 -15.09
C ASP A 42 14.31 5.59 -15.59
N GLY A 43 13.07 6.05 -15.79
CA GLY A 43 11.97 5.18 -16.27
C GLY A 43 11.40 4.24 -15.20
N ILE A 44 11.69 4.46 -13.92
CA ILE A 44 11.29 3.59 -12.82
C ILE A 44 10.58 4.41 -11.75
N LEU A 45 9.35 3.98 -11.40
CA LEU A 45 8.70 4.40 -10.16
C LEU A 45 9.34 3.70 -8.96
N TYR A 46 9.84 4.50 -8.02
CA TYR A 46 10.31 4.04 -6.73
C TYR A 46 9.26 4.33 -5.67
N ILE A 47 8.91 3.31 -4.89
CA ILE A 47 8.21 3.45 -3.61
C ILE A 47 9.19 3.03 -2.53
N LYS A 48 9.61 3.98 -1.68
CA LYS A 48 10.68 3.79 -0.70
C LYS A 48 10.23 4.26 0.68
N PRO A 49 10.06 3.37 1.67
CA PRO A 49 9.71 3.81 3.01
C PRO A 49 10.87 4.56 3.68
N SER A 50 10.54 5.42 4.63
CA SER A 50 11.48 6.14 5.50
C SER A 50 10.91 6.24 6.91
N LEU A 51 11.75 6.50 7.91
CA LEU A 51 11.24 6.74 9.26
C LEU A 51 10.56 8.11 9.32
N THR A 52 9.47 8.20 10.07
CA THR A 52 8.76 9.47 10.31
C THR A 52 9.67 10.48 11.00
N ASN A 53 10.48 10.04 11.98
CA ASN A 53 11.44 10.91 12.65
C ASN A 53 12.56 11.43 11.72
N ASP A 54 12.99 10.66 10.71
CA ASP A 54 13.98 11.12 9.72
C ASP A 54 13.46 12.31 8.87
N MET A 55 12.14 12.48 8.83
CA MET A 55 11.47 13.54 8.09
C MET A 55 11.03 14.70 8.98
N MET A 56 10.55 14.39 10.19
CA MET A 56 9.90 15.38 11.07
C MET A 56 10.76 15.83 12.26
N GLY A 57 11.87 15.14 12.53
CA GLY A 57 12.75 15.40 13.65
C GLY A 57 12.71 14.31 14.72
N GLU A 58 13.71 14.35 15.60
CA GLU A 58 13.85 13.40 16.71
C GLU A 58 12.65 13.49 17.67
N ASN A 59 12.20 12.34 18.19
CA ASN A 59 11.05 12.20 19.11
C ASN A 59 9.71 12.74 18.60
N PHE A 60 9.60 13.08 17.31
CA PHE A 60 8.36 13.60 16.73
C PHE A 60 7.21 12.61 16.84
N VAL A 61 7.47 11.31 16.62
CA VAL A 61 6.41 10.29 16.71
C VAL A 61 5.81 10.17 18.12
N GLU A 62 6.54 10.58 19.15
CA GLU A 62 6.12 10.45 20.56
C GLU A 62 5.44 11.71 21.10
N THR A 63 5.75 12.88 20.53
CA THR A 63 5.40 14.19 21.12
C THR A 63 4.77 15.17 20.12
N GLY A 64 4.89 14.89 18.83
CA GLY A 64 4.46 15.78 17.76
C GLY A 64 2.96 15.73 17.50
N VAL A 65 2.53 16.57 16.58
CA VAL A 65 1.19 16.51 15.97
C VAL A 65 1.41 16.43 14.46
N LEU A 66 0.94 15.34 13.86
CA LEU A 66 0.96 15.15 12.41
C LEU A 66 -0.43 15.43 11.87
N ASN A 67 -0.58 16.55 11.17
CA ASN A 67 -1.76 16.89 10.40
C ASN A 67 -1.44 16.74 8.91
N LEU A 68 -2.24 15.95 8.20
CA LEU A 68 -2.11 15.64 6.79
C LEU A 68 -3.07 16.44 5.90
N ASP A 69 -3.94 17.25 6.48
CA ASP A 69 -4.78 18.19 5.74
C ASP A 69 -3.90 19.34 5.24
N GLY A 70 -3.61 19.30 3.94
CA GLY A 70 -2.92 20.38 3.26
C GLY A 70 -3.81 21.57 2.94
N GLY A 71 -3.20 22.69 2.56
CA GLY A 71 -3.92 23.91 2.16
C GLY A 71 -4.48 23.87 0.73
N SER A 72 -4.31 22.77 0.00
CA SER A 72 -4.73 22.62 -1.40
C SER A 72 -5.47 21.30 -1.62
N PRO A 73 -6.41 21.22 -2.58
CA PRO A 73 -7.12 19.97 -2.87
C PRO A 73 -6.22 18.79 -3.26
N ALA A 74 -5.01 19.07 -3.77
CA ALA A 74 -4.07 18.02 -4.16
C ALA A 74 -3.38 17.36 -2.95
N ASP A 75 -3.42 18.02 -1.79
CA ASP A 75 -2.79 17.60 -0.54
C ASP A 75 -3.83 17.22 0.52
N GLU A 76 -5.10 17.10 0.12
CA GLU A 76 -6.19 16.76 1.03
C GLU A 76 -6.02 15.32 1.55
N CYS A 77 -6.23 15.15 2.85
CA CYS A 77 -6.24 13.83 3.44
C CYS A 77 -7.36 12.97 2.82
N THR A 78 -6.99 11.80 2.35
CA THR A 78 -7.89 10.94 1.57
C THR A 78 -8.73 9.97 2.39
N ASN A 79 -8.42 9.79 3.68
CA ASN A 79 -9.18 8.94 4.58
C ASN A 79 -9.03 9.39 6.05
N PRO A 80 -10.10 9.97 6.66
CA PRO A 80 -10.09 10.43 8.05
C PRO A 80 -10.33 9.34 9.08
N SER A 81 -10.67 8.11 8.67
CA SER A 81 -10.94 7.01 9.59
C SER A 81 -9.77 6.78 10.56
N TYR A 82 -10.09 6.45 11.81
CA TYR A 82 -9.10 6.10 12.85
C TYR A 82 -7.98 7.14 13.03
N TYR A 83 -8.35 8.42 13.11
CA TYR A 83 -7.39 9.53 13.23
C TYR A 83 -6.40 9.54 12.05
N GLY A 84 -6.94 9.30 10.85
CA GLY A 84 -6.15 9.15 9.63
C GLY A 84 -5.61 10.46 9.08
N CYS A 85 -6.25 11.59 9.36
CA CYS A 85 -5.83 12.90 8.87
C CYS A 85 -5.06 13.72 9.90
N GLU A 86 -5.33 13.53 11.19
CA GLU A 86 -4.59 14.18 12.25
C GLU A 86 -4.35 13.21 13.40
N ARG A 87 -3.11 13.16 13.89
CA ARG A 87 -2.74 12.35 15.06
C ARG A 87 -1.67 13.06 15.88
N SER A 88 -1.86 13.04 17.19
CA SER A 88 -0.88 13.55 18.16
C SER A 88 -0.18 12.39 18.84
N GLY A 89 1.15 12.44 18.89
CA GLY A 89 1.95 11.55 19.73
C GLY A 89 1.79 11.96 21.18
N SER A 90 1.43 11.00 22.04
CA SER A 90 1.41 11.21 23.49
C SER A 90 1.52 9.88 24.23
N GLY A 91 2.61 9.71 25.00
CA GLY A 91 2.78 8.54 25.87
C GLY A 91 2.65 7.21 25.12
N GLY A 92 1.75 6.33 25.57
CA GLY A 92 1.51 5.01 24.99
C GLY A 92 0.87 4.97 23.59
N ASN A 93 0.54 6.14 23.01
CA ASN A 93 0.03 6.26 21.65
C ASN A 93 0.98 7.12 20.83
N ILE A 94 1.70 6.49 19.90
CA ILE A 94 2.64 7.17 19.01
C ILE A 94 2.01 7.43 17.63
N ILE A 95 2.53 8.42 16.93
CA ILE A 95 2.28 8.60 15.50
C ILE A 95 2.93 7.44 14.74
N ASN A 96 2.33 7.05 13.62
CA ASN A 96 2.82 6.02 12.70
C ASN A 96 4.33 6.24 12.42
N PRO A 97 5.22 5.28 12.78
CA PRO A 97 6.67 5.50 12.82
C PRO A 97 7.34 5.45 11.44
N VAL A 98 6.62 5.05 10.40
CA VAL A 98 7.12 4.90 9.03
C VAL A 98 6.28 5.75 8.10
N MET A 99 6.90 6.41 7.12
CA MET A 99 6.24 7.02 5.97
C MET A 99 6.47 6.16 4.73
N SER A 100 5.44 6.02 3.90
CA SER A 100 5.45 5.27 2.65
C SER A 100 4.53 5.95 1.61
N ALA A 101 4.31 5.30 0.48
CA ALA A 101 3.40 5.78 -0.55
C ALA A 101 2.51 4.65 -1.09
N ARG A 102 1.25 5.00 -1.37
CA ARG A 102 0.30 4.18 -2.12
C ARG A 102 -0.27 5.04 -3.24
N LEU A 103 -0.21 4.53 -4.46
CA LEU A 103 -0.68 5.22 -5.65
C LEU A 103 -1.92 4.51 -6.20
N ARG A 104 -2.88 5.27 -6.72
CA ARG A 104 -4.15 4.77 -7.25
C ARG A 104 -4.58 5.53 -8.50
N THR A 105 -5.32 4.85 -9.38
CA THR A 105 -5.88 5.41 -10.62
C THR A 105 -7.37 5.73 -10.51
N LEU A 106 -7.90 5.89 -9.29
CA LEU A 106 -9.33 5.98 -8.98
C LEU A 106 -10.12 6.98 -9.85
N HIS A 107 -9.50 8.09 -10.22
CA HIS A 107 -10.14 9.16 -11.00
C HIS A 107 -9.63 9.28 -12.44
N SER A 108 -8.73 8.38 -12.87
CA SER A 108 -8.01 8.51 -14.15
C SER A 108 -8.22 7.30 -15.05
N PHE A 109 -8.06 6.09 -14.51
CA PHE A 109 -8.11 4.87 -15.29
C PHE A 109 -8.77 3.73 -14.51
N SER A 110 -9.76 3.13 -15.17
CA SER A 110 -10.37 1.85 -14.81
C SER A 110 -10.73 1.11 -16.08
N PHE A 111 -10.82 -0.20 -16.02
CA PHE A 111 -11.18 -1.02 -17.17
C PHE A 111 -11.89 -2.29 -16.72
N THR A 112 -12.52 -2.97 -17.67
CA THR A 112 -13.15 -4.28 -17.45
C THR A 112 -12.70 -5.21 -18.56
N TYR A 113 -12.19 -6.37 -18.15
CA TYR A 113 -11.54 -7.37 -19.00
C TYR A 113 -10.29 -6.86 -19.74
N GLY A 114 -9.33 -7.77 -19.90
CA GLY A 114 -8.08 -7.47 -20.58
C GLY A 114 -6.89 -8.08 -19.86
N LYS A 115 -5.71 -7.59 -20.21
CA LYS A 115 -4.45 -8.05 -19.66
C LYS A 115 -3.71 -6.87 -19.04
N ILE A 116 -3.33 -6.99 -17.78
CA ILE A 116 -2.38 -6.09 -17.14
C ILE A 116 -1.01 -6.77 -17.16
N GLN A 117 0.02 -5.98 -17.43
CA GLN A 117 1.40 -6.39 -17.22
C GLN A 117 2.11 -5.31 -16.42
N VAL A 118 2.69 -5.68 -15.28
CA VAL A 118 3.53 -4.81 -14.47
C VAL A 118 4.90 -5.46 -14.35
N ARG A 119 5.96 -4.68 -14.55
CA ARG A 119 7.33 -5.10 -14.29
C ARG A 119 7.82 -4.37 -13.05
N ALA A 120 8.06 -5.10 -11.98
CA ALA A 120 8.51 -4.54 -10.70
C ALA A 120 9.66 -5.37 -10.11
N LYS A 121 10.53 -4.70 -9.35
CA LYS A 121 11.49 -5.35 -8.45
C LYS A 121 11.00 -5.16 -7.03
N ILE A 122 10.80 -6.27 -6.32
CA ILE A 122 10.24 -6.27 -4.97
C ILE A 122 11.37 -5.99 -3.96
N PRO A 123 11.14 -5.11 -2.95
CA PRO A 123 12.14 -4.82 -1.93
C PRO A 123 12.35 -6.00 -0.97
N SER A 124 13.55 -6.06 -0.38
CA SER A 124 13.81 -6.87 0.82
C SER A 124 14.13 -5.94 1.99
N GLY A 125 13.62 -6.27 3.16
CA GLY A 125 13.67 -5.45 4.37
C GLY A 125 12.60 -5.90 5.35
N ASP A 126 12.91 -5.83 6.64
CA ASP A 126 11.96 -6.26 7.66
C ASP A 126 10.73 -5.35 7.67
N TRP A 127 9.57 -5.96 7.88
CA TRP A 127 8.27 -5.29 8.00
C TRP A 127 7.77 -4.59 6.73
N LEU A 128 8.36 -4.89 5.58
CA LEU A 128 7.87 -4.42 4.28
C LEU A 128 6.78 -5.35 3.75
N TRP A 129 5.72 -4.77 3.20
CA TRP A 129 4.66 -5.50 2.50
C TRP A 129 4.31 -4.78 1.18
N PRO A 130 5.11 -5.00 0.12
CA PRO A 130 4.81 -4.50 -1.22
C PRO A 130 3.62 -5.25 -1.85
N ALA A 131 2.74 -4.51 -2.52
CA ALA A 131 1.58 -5.06 -3.21
C ALA A 131 1.29 -4.34 -4.54
N ILE A 132 0.78 -5.08 -5.52
CA ILE A 132 0.17 -4.60 -6.76
C ILE A 132 -1.20 -5.26 -6.84
N TRP A 133 -2.25 -4.44 -6.79
CA TRP A 133 -3.61 -4.93 -6.61
C TRP A 133 -4.62 -3.97 -7.20
N MET A 134 -5.88 -4.39 -7.22
CA MET A 134 -6.99 -3.66 -7.81
C MET A 134 -8.24 -3.75 -6.94
N LEU A 135 -8.95 -2.62 -6.88
CA LEU A 135 -10.33 -2.54 -6.40
C LEU A 135 -11.27 -2.11 -7.53
N PRO A 136 -12.57 -2.43 -7.43
CA PRO A 136 -13.56 -1.93 -8.37
C PRO A 136 -13.69 -0.40 -8.24
N LEU A 137 -13.92 0.28 -9.36
CA LEU A 137 -14.20 1.73 -9.36
C LEU A 137 -15.47 2.06 -8.55
N ARG A 138 -16.43 1.13 -8.50
CA ARG A 138 -17.71 1.29 -7.81
C ARG A 138 -18.03 0.04 -7.00
N ASN A 139 -18.58 0.25 -5.82
CA ASN A 139 -19.07 -0.82 -4.94
C ASN A 139 -20.44 -1.36 -5.41
N GLN A 140 -20.49 -1.98 -6.58
CA GLN A 140 -21.74 -2.42 -7.23
C GLN A 140 -22.53 -3.43 -6.40
N TYR A 141 -21.84 -4.30 -5.65
CA TYR A 141 -22.44 -5.40 -4.89
C TYR A 141 -22.42 -5.15 -3.37
N GLY A 142 -21.98 -3.96 -2.93
CA GLY A 142 -21.83 -3.57 -1.53
C GLY A 142 -20.37 -3.40 -1.11
N THR A 143 -20.14 -3.25 0.19
CA THR A 143 -18.79 -3.00 0.73
C THR A 143 -17.89 -4.21 0.57
N TRP A 144 -16.58 -4.04 0.76
CA TRP A 144 -15.64 -5.15 0.73
C TRP A 144 -16.09 -6.31 1.65
N PRO A 145 -15.95 -7.59 1.22
CA PRO A 145 -15.39 -8.07 -0.04
C PRO A 145 -16.44 -8.27 -1.15
N GLN A 146 -17.68 -7.80 -0.98
CA GLN A 146 -18.80 -8.08 -1.89
C GLN A 146 -18.54 -7.60 -3.32
N SER A 147 -17.92 -6.43 -3.46
CA SER A 147 -17.57 -5.87 -4.78
C SER A 147 -16.24 -6.38 -5.34
N GLY A 148 -15.50 -7.18 -4.57
CA GLY A 148 -14.27 -7.84 -4.98
C GLY A 148 -12.98 -7.04 -4.77
N GLU A 149 -11.86 -7.76 -4.78
CA GLU A 149 -10.48 -7.27 -4.81
C GLU A 149 -9.63 -8.28 -5.57
N ILE A 150 -8.64 -7.79 -6.33
CA ILE A 150 -7.70 -8.64 -7.07
C ILE A 150 -6.28 -8.25 -6.67
N ASP A 151 -5.62 -9.12 -5.94
CA ASP A 151 -4.20 -9.00 -5.58
C ASP A 151 -3.39 -9.70 -6.65
N ILE A 152 -2.78 -8.93 -7.54
CA ILE A 152 -1.96 -9.45 -8.64
C ILE A 152 -0.64 -9.97 -8.08
N MET A 153 -0.09 -9.27 -7.09
CA MET A 153 1.19 -9.60 -6.47
C MET A 153 1.24 -9.03 -5.06
N GLU A 154 1.50 -9.87 -4.08
CA GLU A 154 1.88 -9.50 -2.72
C GLU A 154 3.13 -10.27 -2.30
N SER A 155 3.95 -9.65 -1.45
CA SER A 155 5.13 -10.29 -0.86
C SER A 155 5.46 -9.66 0.48
N ARG A 156 6.24 -10.34 1.31
CA ARG A 156 6.77 -9.82 2.57
C ARG A 156 8.27 -9.58 2.42
N GLY A 157 8.80 -8.46 2.87
CA GLY A 157 10.21 -8.13 2.63
C GLY A 157 11.22 -8.88 3.51
N ASN A 158 10.77 -9.56 4.58
CA ASN A 158 11.65 -10.20 5.54
C ASN A 158 12.52 -11.28 4.89
N LYS A 159 13.83 -11.28 5.16
CA LYS A 159 14.74 -12.31 4.62
C LYS A 159 14.66 -13.62 5.39
N LYS A 160 14.32 -13.56 6.68
CA LYS A 160 14.32 -14.69 7.61
C LYS A 160 12.95 -14.90 8.23
N LEU A 161 11.93 -15.03 7.39
CA LEU A 161 10.56 -15.32 7.82
C LEU A 161 10.16 -16.68 7.29
N PHE A 162 9.97 -17.64 8.19
CA PHE A 162 9.68 -19.03 7.83
C PHE A 162 8.36 -19.47 8.47
N ASN A 163 7.60 -20.29 7.76
CA ASN A 163 6.44 -20.97 8.33
C ASN A 163 6.87 -22.18 9.20
N SER A 164 5.91 -22.89 9.80
CA SER A 164 6.16 -24.08 10.63
C SER A 164 6.81 -25.25 9.88
N GLU A 165 6.78 -25.25 8.55
CA GLU A 165 7.36 -26.27 7.67
C GLU A 165 8.78 -25.90 7.20
N GLY A 166 9.31 -24.75 7.63
CA GLY A 166 10.63 -24.25 7.23
C GLY A 166 10.66 -23.59 5.85
N VAL A 167 9.51 -23.32 5.23
CA VAL A 167 9.43 -22.60 3.96
C VAL A 167 9.54 -21.10 4.21
N ASN A 168 10.39 -20.42 3.43
CA ASN A 168 10.51 -18.95 3.49
C ASN A 168 9.21 -18.31 2.98
N ILE A 169 8.51 -17.57 3.83
CA ILE A 169 7.29 -16.80 3.50
C ILE A 169 7.55 -15.29 3.48
N GLY A 170 8.84 -14.93 3.40
CA GLY A 170 9.36 -13.58 3.29
C GLY A 170 9.62 -13.19 1.84
N CYS A 171 10.79 -12.58 1.59
CA CYS A 171 11.08 -11.93 0.30
C CYS A 171 11.30 -12.89 -0.88
N GLU A 172 11.31 -14.19 -0.62
CA GLU A 172 11.41 -15.25 -1.62
C GLU A 172 10.03 -15.75 -2.08
N GLN A 173 8.94 -15.28 -1.45
CA GLN A 173 7.59 -15.70 -1.78
C GLN A 173 6.78 -14.55 -2.38
N VAL A 174 6.03 -14.87 -3.43
CA VAL A 174 5.02 -14.01 -4.03
C VAL A 174 3.68 -14.72 -4.00
N ALA A 175 2.64 -14.02 -3.59
CA ALA A 175 1.25 -14.48 -3.60
C ALA A 175 0.38 -13.65 -4.53
N SER A 176 -0.71 -14.27 -5.02
CA SER A 176 -1.82 -13.61 -5.69
C SER A 176 -3.12 -14.17 -5.11
N THR A 177 -4.09 -13.28 -4.93
CA THR A 177 -5.32 -13.58 -4.21
C THR A 177 -6.52 -12.88 -4.84
N LEU A 178 -7.69 -13.51 -4.75
CA LEU A 178 -8.98 -12.87 -5.01
C LEU A 178 -9.77 -12.79 -3.71
N HIS A 179 -10.23 -11.59 -3.34
CA HIS A 179 -11.19 -11.44 -2.24
C HIS A 179 -12.60 -11.33 -2.82
N PHE A 180 -13.51 -12.12 -2.28
CA PHE A 180 -14.92 -12.16 -2.67
C PHE A 180 -15.75 -12.74 -1.53
N GLY A 181 -17.05 -12.48 -1.50
CA GLY A 181 -17.96 -13.06 -0.51
C GLY A 181 -19.05 -12.10 -0.09
N PRO A 182 -20.09 -12.59 0.63
CA PRO A 182 -21.27 -11.80 0.93
C PRO A 182 -21.06 -10.76 2.05
N LYS A 183 -19.99 -10.84 2.85
CA LYS A 183 -19.65 -9.91 3.94
C LYS A 183 -18.23 -10.15 4.46
N TRP A 184 -17.71 -9.24 5.28
CA TRP A 184 -16.30 -9.21 5.73
C TRP A 184 -15.83 -10.49 6.43
N ASP A 185 -16.66 -11.11 7.27
CA ASP A 185 -16.37 -12.36 7.99
C ASP A 185 -16.61 -13.62 7.14
N MET A 186 -17.05 -13.45 5.90
CA MET A 186 -17.23 -14.51 4.90
C MET A 186 -16.39 -14.26 3.65
N ASN A 187 -15.22 -13.63 3.83
CA ASN A 187 -14.24 -13.47 2.78
C ASN A 187 -13.70 -14.84 2.32
N GLY A 188 -13.89 -15.18 1.05
CA GLY A 188 -13.55 -16.46 0.43
C GLY A 188 -12.10 -16.59 -0.05
N TYR A 189 -11.22 -15.64 0.31
CA TYR A 189 -9.84 -15.55 -0.18
C TYR A 189 -9.03 -16.85 -0.01
N GLU A 190 -9.24 -17.62 1.05
CA GLU A 190 -8.53 -18.89 1.29
C GLU A 190 -8.66 -19.90 0.13
N ARG A 191 -9.76 -19.82 -0.63
CA ARG A 191 -10.02 -20.69 -1.79
C ARG A 191 -9.49 -20.13 -3.11
N ALA A 192 -8.94 -18.92 -3.10
CA ALA A 192 -8.49 -18.20 -4.27
C ALA A 192 -7.12 -17.53 -4.08
N THR A 193 -6.33 -18.02 -3.12
CA THR A 193 -4.94 -17.62 -2.92
C THR A 193 -4.02 -18.65 -3.55
N TYR A 194 -3.02 -18.18 -4.27
CA TYR A 194 -1.90 -18.98 -4.74
C TYR A 194 -0.60 -18.27 -4.38
N ALA A 195 0.35 -19.01 -3.81
CA ALA A 195 1.69 -18.51 -3.50
C ALA A 195 2.74 -19.39 -4.15
N SER A 196 3.81 -18.75 -4.62
CA SER A 196 4.98 -19.42 -5.19
C SER A 196 6.25 -18.81 -4.63
N ASN A 197 7.23 -19.66 -4.39
CA ASN A 197 8.57 -19.25 -4.00
C ASN A 197 9.47 -19.15 -5.24
N SER A 198 10.45 -18.24 -5.20
CA SER A 198 11.58 -18.28 -6.12
C SER A 198 12.24 -19.65 -6.03
N ALA A 199 12.63 -20.21 -7.18
CA ALA A 199 13.40 -21.44 -7.20
C ALA A 199 14.65 -21.26 -6.33
N VAL A 200 14.95 -22.26 -5.50
CA VAL A 200 16.22 -22.33 -4.79
C VAL A 200 17.27 -22.67 -5.85
N ASP A 201 18.14 -21.72 -6.18
CA ASP A 201 19.35 -21.99 -6.98
C ASP A 201 20.32 -22.90 -6.22
#